data_AF-A0A023FGY5-F1
#
_entry.id   AF-A0A023FGY5-F1
#
_cell.length_a   1.000
_cell.length_b   1.000
_cell.length_c   1.000
_cell.angle_alpha   90.00
_cell.angle_beta   90.00
_cell.angle_gamma   90.00
#
_symmetry.space_group_name_H-M   'P 1'
#
loop_
_entity.id
_entity.type
_entity.pdbx_description
1 polymer ?
#
loop_
_entity_poly.entity_id
_entity_poly.type
_entity_poly.pdbx_seq_one_letter_code
_entity_poly.pdbx_strand_id
1 'polypeptide(L)'
;RQSRYVEYFEEVKDKHNGVVPDEVPLKIAEIRIYKLSGVGQGTGTDFSCEVFEARSKVFEMDFGRQMNCQAHYRPEGDVLEVAPINFPVVKGDVKFKFSCQSSSVPRGYEDCPFYFWFHTSFIKNNKLFLQRDVLDNPHKQKTWKVYDAGFAIELLFSNPS
;
A
#
# COMPACT_ATOMS: atom_id res chain seq x y z
N ARG A 1 10.99 -4.87 -5.78
CA ARG A 1 11.79 -4.50 -4.60
C ARG A 1 12.91 -3.48 -4.86
N GLN A 2 13.79 -3.67 -5.86
CA GLN A 2 15.02 -2.84 -5.96
C GLN A 2 14.84 -1.41 -6.50
N SER A 3 13.89 -1.12 -7.40
CA SER A 3 13.78 0.23 -8.02
C SER A 3 13.60 1.39 -7.02
N ARG A 4 12.65 1.28 -6.10
CA ARG A 4 12.29 2.40 -5.20
C ARG A 4 13.38 2.75 -4.20
N TYR A 5 14.05 1.75 -3.65
CA TYR A 5 15.18 2.02 -2.74
C TYR A 5 16.41 2.54 -3.51
N VAL A 6 16.55 2.24 -4.80
CA VAL A 6 17.54 2.89 -5.67
C VAL A 6 17.17 4.37 -5.85
N GLU A 7 15.90 4.69 -6.14
CA GLU A 7 15.42 6.07 -6.24
C GLU A 7 15.60 6.86 -4.92
N TYR A 8 15.32 6.23 -3.77
CA TYR A 8 15.60 6.83 -2.45
C TYR A 8 17.09 7.09 -2.25
N PHE A 9 17.94 6.14 -2.63
CA PHE A 9 19.39 6.29 -2.51
C PHE A 9 19.92 7.42 -3.40
N GLU A 10 19.41 7.54 -4.63
CA GLU A 10 19.72 8.67 -5.52
C GLU A 10 19.28 10.00 -4.90
N GLU A 11 18.07 10.07 -4.32
CA GLU A 11 17.60 11.28 -3.63
C GLU A 11 18.47 11.63 -2.40
N VAL A 12 18.86 10.64 -1.57
CA VAL A 12 19.77 10.86 -0.42
C VAL A 12 21.13 11.37 -0.89
N LYS A 13 21.69 10.76 -1.94
CA LYS A 13 23.00 11.11 -2.47
C LYS A 13 23.00 12.52 -3.07
N ASP A 14 21.98 12.85 -3.85
CA ASP A 14 21.95 14.07 -4.65
C ASP A 14 21.39 15.28 -3.89
N LYS A 15 20.48 15.06 -2.91
CA LYS A 15 19.79 16.15 -2.21
C LYS A 15 20.07 16.24 -0.72
N HIS A 16 20.55 15.17 -0.09
CA HIS A 16 20.84 15.13 1.35
C HIS A 16 22.33 14.94 1.66
N ASN A 17 23.23 15.16 0.68
CA ASN A 17 24.68 14.98 0.81
C ASN A 17 25.08 13.62 1.42
N GLY A 18 24.30 12.56 1.16
CA GLY A 18 24.55 11.23 1.72
C GLY A 18 24.06 11.02 3.16
N VAL A 19 23.37 11.99 3.76
CA VAL A 19 22.76 11.86 5.09
C VAL A 19 21.35 11.29 4.96
N VAL A 20 21.09 10.19 5.66
CA VAL A 20 19.74 9.59 5.70
C VAL A 20 18.79 10.59 6.35
N PRO A 21 17.65 10.94 5.71
CA PRO A 21 16.68 11.87 6.29
C PRO A 21 16.12 11.33 7.61
N ASP A 22 15.84 12.23 8.58
CA ASP A 22 15.23 11.86 9.85
C ASP A 22 13.92 11.10 9.64
N GLU A 23 13.65 10.10 10.49
CA GLU A 23 12.39 9.37 10.47
C GLU A 23 11.22 10.30 10.79
N VAL A 24 10.31 10.50 9.84
CA VAL A 24 9.12 11.33 10.03
C VAL A 24 7.98 10.46 10.56
N PRO A 25 7.42 10.72 11.76
CA PRO A 25 6.26 9.99 12.25
C PRO A 25 5.01 10.37 11.45
N LEU A 26 4.26 9.38 10.96
CA LEU A 26 3.06 9.59 10.14
C LEU A 26 1.90 8.68 10.59
N LYS A 27 0.66 9.11 10.34
CA LYS A 27 -0.54 8.26 10.42
C LYS A 27 -1.17 8.12 9.04
N ILE A 28 -1.82 6.98 8.79
CA ILE A 28 -2.61 6.78 7.57
C ILE A 28 -4.04 7.24 7.85
N ALA A 29 -4.50 8.20 7.05
CA ALA A 29 -5.87 8.69 7.09
C ALA A 29 -6.79 7.89 6.16
N GLU A 30 -6.30 7.55 4.97
CA GLU A 30 -7.09 6.83 3.97
C GLU A 30 -6.17 6.01 3.06
N ILE A 31 -6.68 4.86 2.61
CA ILE A 31 -6.08 4.00 1.59
C ILE A 31 -7.08 3.93 0.44
N ARG A 32 -6.62 4.19 -0.79
CA ARG A 32 -7.44 3.99 -1.99
C ARG A 32 -6.83 2.94 -2.89
N ILE A 33 -7.68 2.03 -3.39
CA ILE A 33 -7.30 0.99 -4.35
C ILE A 33 -8.09 1.22 -5.62
N TYR A 34 -7.39 1.59 -6.69
CA TYR A 34 -8.00 1.90 -7.99
C TYR A 34 -8.03 0.66 -8.90
N LYS A 35 -9.00 0.65 -9.81
CA LYS A 35 -9.21 -0.43 -10.80
C LYS A 35 -9.35 -1.79 -10.15
N LEU A 36 -10.21 -1.87 -9.13
CA LEU A 36 -10.40 -3.07 -8.33
C LEU A 36 -11.45 -4.00 -8.92
N SER A 37 -12.38 -3.51 -9.75
CA SER A 37 -13.52 -4.25 -10.30
C SER A 37 -13.20 -5.62 -10.91
N GLY A 38 -12.02 -5.78 -11.51
CA GLY A 38 -11.53 -7.04 -12.11
C GLY A 38 -10.68 -7.92 -11.19
N VAL A 39 -10.47 -7.52 -9.92
CA VAL A 39 -9.56 -8.18 -8.97
C VAL A 39 -10.37 -8.80 -7.83
N GLY A 40 -10.29 -10.11 -7.67
CA GLY A 40 -10.97 -10.82 -6.58
C GLY A 40 -12.48 -10.74 -6.74
N GLN A 41 -13.20 -10.30 -5.71
CA GLN A 41 -14.64 -10.03 -5.81
C GLN A 41 -14.98 -8.69 -6.45
N GLY A 42 -13.98 -7.89 -6.85
CA GLY A 42 -14.18 -6.60 -7.52
C GLY A 42 -14.49 -5.43 -6.59
N THR A 43 -14.85 -5.71 -5.34
CA THR A 43 -15.31 -4.72 -4.36
C THR A 43 -14.35 -4.57 -3.17
N GLY A 44 -13.36 -5.46 -3.04
CA GLY A 44 -12.42 -5.46 -1.91
C GLY A 44 -12.91 -6.19 -0.67
N THR A 45 -14.13 -6.72 -0.65
CA THR A 45 -14.68 -7.45 0.52
C THR A 45 -13.95 -8.74 0.84
N ASP A 46 -13.18 -9.27 -0.12
CA ASP A 46 -12.34 -10.45 0.03
C ASP A 46 -10.89 -10.12 0.42
N PHE A 47 -10.57 -8.85 0.68
CA PHE A 47 -9.23 -8.39 1.03
C PHE A 47 -9.05 -8.09 2.52
N SER A 48 -7.83 -8.33 2.99
CA SER A 48 -7.32 -7.85 4.27
C SER A 48 -5.91 -7.31 4.11
N CYS A 49 -5.46 -6.48 5.05
CA CYS A 49 -4.14 -5.86 5.01
C CYS A 49 -3.45 -5.95 6.38
N GLU A 50 -2.21 -6.40 6.38
CA GLU A 50 -1.30 -6.33 7.51
C GLU A 50 -0.27 -5.23 7.27
N VAL A 51 0.03 -4.46 8.32
CA VAL A 51 1.04 -3.39 8.28
C VAL A 51 2.18 -3.73 9.21
N PHE A 52 3.39 -3.57 8.71
CA PHE A 52 4.62 -3.83 9.45
C PHE A 52 5.47 -2.57 9.50
N GLU A 53 6.01 -2.27 10.68
CA GLU A 53 7.11 -1.31 10.86
C GLU A 53 8.40 -2.13 11.02
N ALA A 54 9.36 -1.92 10.12
CA ALA A 54 10.53 -2.77 9.94
C ALA A 54 10.17 -4.26 9.80
N ARG A 55 10.22 -5.04 10.88
CA ARG A 55 9.91 -6.50 10.89
C ARG A 55 8.72 -6.87 11.77
N SER A 56 8.17 -5.92 12.52
CA SER A 56 7.09 -6.17 13.48
C SER A 56 5.75 -5.83 12.88
N LYS A 57 4.77 -6.72 12.99
CA LYS A 57 3.38 -6.39 12.65
C LYS A 57 2.86 -5.39 13.68
N VAL A 58 2.43 -4.22 13.22
CA VAL A 58 1.94 -3.12 14.08
C VAL A 58 0.44 -2.89 13.93
N PHE A 59 -0.15 -3.36 12.83
CA PHE A 59 -1.57 -3.18 12.57
C PHE A 59 -2.11 -4.24 11.60
N GLU A 60 -3.40 -4.50 11.67
CA GLU A 60 -4.11 -5.33 10.71
C GLU A 60 -5.56 -4.86 10.54
N MET A 61 -6.10 -5.08 9.36
CA MET A 61 -7.47 -4.72 9.00
C MET A 61 -8.05 -5.71 7.99
N ASP A 62 -9.36 -5.91 8.06
CA ASP A 62 -10.12 -6.78 7.16
C ASP A 62 -11.26 -5.96 6.57
N PHE A 63 -11.25 -5.79 5.25
CA PHE A 63 -12.12 -4.84 4.56
C PHE A 63 -13.56 -5.38 4.47
N GLY A 64 -13.73 -6.68 4.26
CA GLY A 64 -15.05 -7.32 4.21
C GLY A 64 -15.73 -7.35 5.57
N ARG A 65 -14.96 -7.60 6.63
CA ARG A 65 -15.46 -7.61 8.02
C ARG A 65 -15.53 -6.23 8.65
N GLN A 66 -15.03 -5.19 7.97
CA GLN A 66 -14.90 -3.83 8.53
C GLN A 66 -14.09 -3.86 9.84
N MET A 67 -13.10 -4.75 9.95
CA MET A 67 -12.26 -4.88 11.14
C MET A 67 -11.17 -3.82 11.09
N ASN A 68 -11.08 -2.98 12.12
CA ASN A 68 -10.10 -1.89 12.26
C ASN A 68 -10.08 -0.91 11.06
N CYS A 69 -11.16 -0.85 10.29
CA CYS A 69 -11.31 0.07 9.17
C CYS A 69 -12.78 0.27 8.77
N GLN A 70 -13.04 1.31 7.98
CA GLN A 70 -14.26 1.48 7.20
C GLN A 70 -13.90 1.41 5.71
N ALA A 71 -14.35 0.36 5.02
CA ALA A 71 -14.08 0.11 3.62
C ALA A 71 -15.34 0.30 2.76
N HIS A 72 -15.26 1.14 1.73
CA HIS A 72 -16.37 1.49 0.85
C HIS A 72 -15.90 1.50 -0.61
N TYR A 73 -16.49 0.62 -1.43
CA TYR A 73 -16.25 0.62 -2.86
C TYR A 73 -17.14 1.64 -3.56
N ARG A 74 -16.56 2.43 -4.46
CA ARG A 74 -17.21 3.44 -5.31
C ARG A 74 -17.20 2.96 -6.77
N PRO A 75 -18.31 2.40 -7.27
CA PRO A 75 -18.37 1.87 -8.63
C PRO A 75 -18.09 2.93 -9.71
N GLU A 76 -18.48 4.18 -9.49
CA GLU A 76 -18.34 5.27 -10.46
C GLU A 76 -16.88 5.60 -10.76
N GLY A 77 -16.02 5.49 -9.73
CA GLY A 77 -14.58 5.72 -9.85
C GLY A 77 -13.75 4.43 -10.00
N ASP A 78 -14.39 3.27 -9.87
CA ASP A 78 -13.72 1.97 -9.68
C ASP A 78 -12.61 2.05 -8.62
N VAL A 79 -12.99 2.52 -7.44
CA VAL A 79 -12.06 2.75 -6.33
C VAL A 79 -12.64 2.22 -5.02
N LEU A 80 -11.82 1.47 -4.28
CA LEU A 80 -12.08 1.14 -2.89
C LEU A 80 -11.45 2.20 -1.99
N GLU A 81 -12.25 2.88 -1.19
CA GLU A 81 -11.82 3.81 -0.15
C GLU A 81 -11.81 3.07 1.19
N VAL A 82 -10.68 3.08 1.90
CA VAL A 82 -10.54 2.45 3.22
C VAL A 82 -10.03 3.48 4.22
N ALA A 83 -10.82 3.80 5.22
CA ALA A 83 -10.44 4.64 6.35
C ALA A 83 -10.04 3.74 7.54
N PRO A 84 -8.74 3.63 7.90
CA PRO A 84 -8.33 2.84 9.05
C PRO A 84 -8.86 3.41 10.38
N ILE A 85 -9.22 2.55 11.32
CA ILE A 85 -9.66 2.92 12.67
C ILE A 85 -8.52 2.63 13.66
N ASN A 86 -8.17 3.60 14.50
CA ASN A 86 -7.10 3.47 15.51
C ASN A 86 -5.75 3.07 14.91
N PHE A 87 -5.44 3.56 13.70
CA PHE A 87 -4.15 3.29 13.06
C PHE A 87 -2.98 3.87 13.88
N PRO A 88 -1.92 3.09 14.15
CA PRO A 88 -0.79 3.55 14.94
C PRO A 88 0.03 4.60 14.19
N VAL A 89 0.79 5.41 14.93
CA VAL A 89 1.86 6.21 14.30
C VAL A 89 2.94 5.26 13.83
N VAL A 90 3.38 5.41 12.58
CA VAL A 90 4.47 4.63 11.98
C VAL A 90 5.62 5.54 11.56
N LYS A 91 6.84 5.01 11.55
CA LYS A 91 8.06 5.73 11.18
C LYS A 91 9.09 4.82 10.51
N GLY A 92 9.98 5.41 9.72
CA GLY A 92 11.02 4.67 9.01
C GLY A 92 10.46 3.79 7.91
N ASP A 93 10.95 2.54 7.79
CA ASP A 93 10.50 1.58 6.79
C ASP A 93 9.17 0.90 7.17
N VAL A 94 8.14 1.16 6.36
CA VAL A 94 6.79 0.63 6.57
C VAL A 94 6.37 -0.25 5.39
N LYS A 95 5.78 -1.40 5.71
CA LYS A 95 5.26 -2.35 4.73
C LYS A 95 3.76 -2.49 4.84
N PHE A 96 3.09 -2.52 3.70
CA PHE A 96 1.70 -2.96 3.59
C PHE A 96 1.66 -4.28 2.83
N LYS A 97 1.08 -5.32 3.43
CA LYS A 97 0.92 -6.65 2.83
C LYS A 97 -0.57 -6.97 2.72
N PHE A 98 -1.04 -7.20 1.50
CA PHE A 98 -2.44 -7.47 1.22
C PHE A 98 -2.67 -8.96 1.01
N SER A 99 -3.68 -9.50 1.66
CA SER A 99 -4.18 -10.86 1.47
C SER A 99 -5.54 -10.82 0.78
N CYS A 100 -5.86 -11.87 0.03
CA CYS A 100 -7.13 -12.02 -0.67
C CYS A 100 -7.63 -13.46 -0.52
N GLN A 101 -8.93 -13.61 -0.23
CA GLN A 101 -9.58 -14.90 -0.08
C GLN A 101 -9.94 -15.53 -1.44
N SER A 102 -10.06 -14.72 -2.50
CA SER A 102 -10.41 -15.21 -3.83
C SER A 102 -9.23 -15.93 -4.49
N SER A 103 -9.46 -17.18 -4.91
CA SER A 103 -8.48 -18.00 -5.62
C SER A 103 -8.18 -17.50 -7.05
N SER A 104 -9.00 -16.59 -7.58
CA SER A 104 -8.76 -15.92 -8.85
C SER A 104 -7.62 -14.91 -8.81
N VAL A 105 -7.24 -14.44 -7.61
CA VAL A 105 -6.15 -13.48 -7.41
C VAL A 105 -4.83 -14.23 -7.23
N PRO A 106 -3.85 -14.07 -8.14
CA PRO A 106 -2.62 -14.83 -8.09
C PRO A 106 -1.77 -14.40 -6.90
N ARG A 107 -1.19 -15.38 -6.20
CA ARG A 107 -0.19 -15.12 -5.15
C ARG A 107 1.21 -15.15 -5.74
N GLY A 108 2.04 -14.20 -5.30
CA GLY A 108 3.42 -14.10 -5.73
C GLY A 108 4.39 -14.32 -4.58
N TYR A 109 5.38 -13.43 -4.50
CA TYR A 109 6.31 -13.41 -3.38
C TYR A 109 5.57 -13.24 -2.04
N GLU A 110 6.14 -13.85 -1.01
CA GLU A 110 5.60 -13.87 0.35
C GLU A 110 4.18 -14.47 0.50
N ASP A 111 3.79 -15.31 -0.46
CA ASP A 111 2.48 -15.98 -0.53
C ASP A 111 1.30 -15.01 -0.37
N CYS A 112 1.37 -13.87 -1.06
CA CYS A 112 0.31 -12.87 -1.03
C CYS A 112 0.04 -12.28 -2.43
N PRO A 113 -1.18 -11.74 -2.67
CA PRO A 113 -1.51 -10.97 -3.86
C PRO A 113 -0.48 -9.90 -4.19
N PHE A 114 -0.26 -8.96 -3.26
CA PHE A 114 0.69 -7.87 -3.44
C PHE A 114 1.08 -7.23 -2.12
N TYR A 115 2.20 -6.54 -2.14
CA TYR A 115 2.68 -5.74 -1.03
C TYR A 115 3.54 -4.59 -1.56
N PHE A 116 3.85 -3.65 -0.68
CA PHE A 116 4.83 -2.62 -0.96
C PHE A 116 5.49 -2.11 0.31
N TRP A 117 6.63 -1.45 0.14
CA TRP A 117 7.41 -0.79 1.18
C TRP A 117 7.56 0.69 0.85
N PHE A 118 7.52 1.55 1.85
CA PHE A 118 7.92 2.93 1.73
C PHE A 118 8.66 3.36 2.99
N HIS A 119 9.47 4.41 2.88
CA HIS A 119 10.11 5.01 4.03
C HIS A 119 9.48 6.37 4.32
N THR A 120 9.06 6.61 5.57
CA THR A 120 8.21 7.76 5.91
C THR A 120 8.85 9.10 5.58
N SER A 121 10.18 9.21 5.64
CA SER A 121 10.91 10.44 5.35
C SER A 121 10.84 10.89 3.87
N PHE A 122 10.45 10.01 2.95
CA PHE A 122 10.32 10.35 1.52
C PHE A 122 8.89 10.71 1.14
N ILE A 123 7.95 10.71 2.09
CA ILE A 123 6.57 11.11 1.83
C ILE A 123 6.50 12.62 1.62
N LYS A 124 5.89 13.03 0.51
CA LYS A 124 5.72 14.44 0.12
C LYS A 124 4.23 14.74 -0.02
N ASN A 125 3.82 15.95 0.36
CA ASN A 125 2.44 16.42 0.24
C ASN A 125 1.41 15.48 0.91
N ASN A 126 1.79 14.81 2.01
CA ASN A 126 0.93 13.88 2.75
C ASN A 126 0.28 12.79 1.88
N LYS A 127 0.96 12.37 0.81
CA LYS A 127 0.44 11.37 -0.12
C LYS A 127 1.54 10.47 -0.69
N LEU A 128 1.19 9.21 -0.92
CA LEU A 128 1.98 8.26 -1.69
C LEU A 128 1.09 7.59 -2.73
N PHE A 129 1.44 7.70 -4.01
CA PHE A 129 0.70 7.06 -5.10
C PHE A 129 1.59 6.04 -5.81
N LEU A 130 1.14 4.79 -5.84
CA LEU A 130 1.88 3.65 -6.35
C LEU A 130 1.09 2.94 -7.45
N GLN A 131 1.57 3.05 -8.69
CA GLN A 131 1.01 2.32 -9.81
C GLN A 131 1.40 0.83 -9.77
N ARG A 132 0.65 0.01 -10.49
CA ARG A 132 0.86 -1.44 -10.66
C ARG A 132 2.34 -1.83 -10.79
N ASP A 133 3.07 -1.11 -11.64
CA ASP A 133 4.43 -1.49 -12.03
C ASP A 133 5.47 -1.31 -10.90
N VAL A 134 5.13 -0.56 -9.84
CA VAL A 134 5.98 -0.39 -8.66
C VAL A 134 5.49 -1.18 -7.44
N LEU A 135 4.41 -1.96 -7.57
CA LEU A 135 3.92 -2.87 -6.52
C LEU A 135 4.59 -4.23 -6.64
N ASP A 136 5.01 -4.82 -5.53
CA ASP A 136 5.59 -6.15 -5.53
C ASP A 136 4.49 -7.20 -5.81
N ASN A 137 4.72 -8.04 -6.83
CA ASN A 137 3.81 -8.98 -7.51
C ASN A 137 3.03 -8.41 -8.72
N PRO A 138 2.28 -7.30 -8.64
CA PRO A 138 1.60 -6.72 -9.82
C PRO A 138 2.55 -6.22 -10.92
N HIS A 139 3.80 -5.87 -10.61
CA HIS A 139 4.80 -5.47 -11.62
C HIS A 139 5.14 -6.57 -12.64
N LYS A 140 4.80 -7.84 -12.37
CA LYS A 140 5.12 -8.95 -13.27
C LYS A 140 4.06 -9.07 -14.35
N GLN A 141 4.45 -8.97 -15.62
CA GLN A 141 3.54 -9.08 -16.77
C GLN A 141 2.55 -10.25 -16.72
N LYS A 142 2.96 -11.40 -16.18
CA LYS A 142 2.09 -12.58 -16.03
C LYS A 142 0.84 -12.35 -15.16
N THR A 143 0.80 -11.30 -14.33
CA THR A 143 -0.33 -10.97 -13.46
C THR A 143 -1.25 -9.90 -14.05
N TRP A 144 -0.91 -9.32 -15.21
CA TRP A 144 -1.64 -8.19 -15.81
C TRP A 144 -3.02 -8.54 -16.37
N LYS A 145 -3.34 -9.83 -16.50
CA LYS A 145 -4.72 -10.28 -16.76
C LYS A 145 -5.65 -10.04 -15.56
N VAL A 146 -5.09 -9.88 -14.37
CA VAL A 146 -5.82 -9.60 -13.13
C VAL A 146 -5.61 -8.14 -12.72
N TYR A 147 -4.36 -7.67 -12.68
CA TYR A 147 -4.05 -6.28 -12.36
C TYR A 147 -3.96 -5.43 -13.63
N ASP A 148 -5.04 -4.72 -13.94
CA ASP A 148 -5.12 -3.79 -15.07
C ASP A 148 -4.04 -2.69 -15.01
N ALA A 149 -3.74 -2.06 -16.15
CA ALA A 149 -2.78 -0.96 -16.23
C ALA A 149 -3.11 0.22 -15.31
N GLY A 150 -4.39 0.47 -15.00
CA GLY A 150 -4.79 1.50 -14.05
C GLY A 150 -4.80 1.05 -12.58
N PHE A 151 -4.45 -0.20 -12.26
CA PHE A 151 -4.39 -0.68 -10.88
C PHE A 151 -3.34 0.12 -10.10
N ALA A 152 -3.75 0.73 -8.99
CA ALA A 152 -2.90 1.58 -8.19
C ALA A 152 -3.35 1.62 -6.73
N ILE A 153 -2.40 1.96 -5.84
CA ILE A 153 -2.65 2.23 -4.43
C ILE A 153 -2.28 3.68 -4.12
N GLU A 154 -3.16 4.38 -3.43
CA GLU A 154 -2.89 5.69 -2.84
C GLU A 154 -2.97 5.60 -1.32
N LEU A 155 -1.96 6.11 -0.63
CA LEU A 155 -2.00 6.38 0.80
C LEU A 155 -2.12 7.88 1.02
N LEU A 156 -3.11 8.29 1.80
CA LEU A 156 -3.24 9.65 2.32
C LEU A 156 -2.82 9.65 3.79
N PHE A 157 -1.95 10.59 4.13
CA PHE A 157 -1.36 10.69 5.46
C PHE A 157 -1.96 11.86 6.24
N SER A 158 -2.00 11.72 7.56
CA SER A 158 -2.27 12.82 8.49
C SER A 158 -1.08 13.00 9.43
N ASN A 159 -0.87 14.25 9.87
CA ASN A 159 0.12 14.52 10.89
C ASN A 159 -0.32 13.86 12.22
N PRO A 160 0.57 13.16 12.92
CA PRO A 160 0.26 12.66 14.24
C PRO A 160 0.01 13.84 15.18
N SER A 161 -1.21 13.93 15.70
CA SER A 161 -1.59 14.84 16.78
C SER A 161 -0.88 14.49 18.09
#